data_AF-A0A1C5IKM7-F1
#
_entry.id   AF-A0A1C5IKM7-F1
#
_cell.length_a   1.000
_cell.length_b   1.000
_cell.length_c   1.000
_cell.angle_alpha   90.00
_cell.angle_beta   90.00
_cell.angle_gamma   90.00
#
_symmetry.space_group_name_H-M   'P 1'
#
loop_
_entity.id
_entity.type
_entity.pdbx_description
1 polymer ?
#
loop_
_entity_poly.entity_id
_entity_poly.type
_entity_poly.pdbx_seq_one_letter_code
_entity_poly.pdbx_strand_id
1 'polypeptide(L)'
;MDKFREWTPPREVLPDKVISRDRLLTNATIYWLTGTAGSPAYVGYAQEPAWGAPRPNSGVPTGVIVFAHDVGIRRYAETENTITRWTDVDRGGHFAALEEPRTLIADIRAFFRDLR
;
A
#
# COMPACT_ATOMS: atom_id res chain seq x y z
N MET A 1 8.35 -13.99 2.73
CA MET A 1 8.26 -14.39 1.31
C MET A 1 6.85 -14.80 0.90
N ASP A 2 6.14 -15.58 1.71
CA ASP A 2 4.73 -15.95 1.47
C ASP A 2 3.83 -14.76 1.10
N LYS A 3 3.86 -13.67 1.88
CA LYS A 3 3.07 -12.45 1.59
C LYS A 3 3.41 -11.77 0.27
N PHE A 4 4.69 -11.75 -0.13
CA PHE A 4 5.06 -11.24 -1.45
C PHE A 4 4.43 -12.08 -2.57
N ARG A 5 4.32 -13.40 -2.39
CA ARG A 5 3.64 -14.27 -3.37
C ARG A 5 2.13 -14.07 -3.37
N GLU A 6 1.52 -13.94 -2.19
CA GLU A 6 0.05 -13.83 -2.05
C GLU A 6 -0.50 -12.50 -2.59
N TRP A 7 0.27 -11.42 -2.45
CA TRP A 7 -0.18 -10.04 -2.67
C TRP A 7 0.45 -9.33 -3.88
N THR A 8 1.33 -10.01 -4.62
CA THR A 8 1.88 -9.51 -5.90
C THR A 8 1.18 -10.23 -7.07
N PRO A 9 0.32 -9.56 -7.83
CA PRO A 9 -0.29 -10.13 -9.04
C PRO A 9 0.69 -10.16 -10.23
N PRO A 10 0.47 -11.04 -11.21
CA PRO A 10 -0.51 -12.13 -11.20
C PRO A 10 -0.02 -13.31 -10.34
N ARG A 11 -0.94 -14.00 -9.64
CA ARG A 11 -0.62 -14.98 -8.57
C ARG A 11 0.11 -16.24 -9.06
N GLU A 12 -0.05 -16.56 -10.34
CA GLU A 12 0.61 -17.68 -11.02
C GLU A 12 2.09 -17.40 -11.33
N VAL A 13 2.52 -16.15 -11.26
CA VAL A 13 3.90 -15.74 -11.49
C VAL A 13 4.63 -15.60 -10.15
N LEU A 14 5.90 -16.01 -10.10
CA LEU A 14 6.72 -15.81 -8.92
C LEU A 14 6.97 -14.31 -8.69
N PRO A 15 6.92 -13.82 -7.44
CA PRO A 15 7.04 -12.40 -7.15
C PRO A 15 8.38 -11.81 -7.59
N ASP A 16 9.43 -12.63 -7.75
CA ASP A 16 10.74 -12.20 -8.20
C ASP A 16 10.81 -11.83 -9.71
N LYS A 17 9.73 -12.12 -10.46
CA LYS A 17 9.54 -11.67 -11.85
C LYS A 17 8.87 -10.31 -11.96
N VAL A 18 8.19 -9.86 -10.90
CA VAL A 18 7.54 -8.55 -10.82
C VAL A 18 8.40 -7.58 -10.02
N ILE A 19 8.87 -8.03 -8.85
CA ILE A 19 9.75 -7.30 -7.95
C ILE A 19 11.13 -7.93 -8.03
N SER A 20 12.19 -7.14 -8.24
CA SER A 20 13.55 -7.70 -8.29
C SER A 20 13.87 -8.58 -7.07
N ARG A 21 14.45 -9.75 -7.31
CA ARG A 21 14.91 -10.68 -6.27
C ARG A 21 15.78 -9.99 -5.23
N ASP A 22 16.66 -9.09 -5.65
CA ASP A 22 17.55 -8.35 -4.76
C ASP A 22 16.75 -7.45 -3.80
N ARG A 23 15.65 -6.85 -4.25
CA ARG A 23 14.76 -6.05 -3.37
C ARG A 23 14.05 -6.93 -2.34
N LEU A 24 13.58 -8.10 -2.76
CA LEU A 24 12.94 -9.06 -1.86
C LEU A 24 13.92 -9.55 -0.79
N LEU A 25 15.13 -9.93 -1.20
CA LEU A 25 16.18 -10.37 -0.28
C LEU A 25 16.66 -9.24 0.61
N THR A 26 16.81 -8.02 0.09
CA THR A 26 17.17 -6.84 0.90
C THR A 26 16.17 -6.61 2.01
N ASN A 27 14.86 -6.67 1.72
CA ASN A 27 13.83 -6.55 2.74
C ASN A 27 13.97 -7.63 3.84
N ALA A 28 14.14 -8.90 3.44
CA ALA A 28 14.34 -10.00 4.38
C ALA A 28 15.63 -9.82 5.22
N THR A 29 16.71 -9.37 4.59
CA THR A 29 18.01 -9.15 5.23
C THR A 29 17.95 -8.03 6.26
N ILE A 30 17.20 -6.94 5.99
CA ILE A 30 17.01 -5.86 6.98
C ILE A 30 16.41 -6.45 8.27
N TYR A 31 15.29 -7.16 8.17
CA TYR A 31 14.64 -7.77 9.34
C TYR A 31 15.55 -8.77 10.08
N TRP A 32 16.33 -9.55 9.33
CA TRP A 32 17.25 -10.53 9.90
C TRP A 32 18.40 -9.88 10.66
N LEU A 33 19.12 -8.95 10.03
CA LEU A 33 20.31 -8.32 10.60
C LEU A 33 19.99 -7.40 11.78
N THR A 34 18.79 -6.80 11.80
CA THR A 34 18.38 -5.96 12.92
C THR A 34 17.63 -6.73 14.02
N GLY A 35 17.34 -8.02 13.83
CA GLY A 35 16.59 -8.82 14.81
C GLY A 35 15.16 -8.32 15.04
N THR A 36 14.53 -7.69 14.03
CA THR A 36 13.26 -6.98 14.18
C THR A 36 12.08 -7.69 13.53
N ALA A 37 12.17 -9.00 13.24
CA ALA A 37 11.04 -9.71 12.65
C ALA A 37 9.80 -9.74 13.58
N GLY A 38 9.99 -9.71 14.91
CA GLY A 38 8.91 -9.81 15.89
C GLY A 38 8.25 -8.48 16.30
N SER A 39 9.01 -7.39 16.39
CA SER A 39 8.48 -6.09 16.82
C SER A 39 7.37 -5.48 15.93
N PRO A 40 7.40 -5.57 14.58
CA PRO A 40 6.29 -5.09 13.75
C PRO A 40 5.06 -6.00 13.85
N ALA A 41 5.24 -7.31 14.11
CA ALA A 41 4.11 -8.22 14.32
C ALA A 41 3.33 -7.84 15.58
N TYR A 42 4.03 -7.31 16.60
CA TYR A 42 3.40 -6.76 17.79
C TYR A 42 2.51 -5.55 17.49
N VAL A 43 2.83 -4.74 16.47
CA VAL A 43 1.94 -3.62 16.07
C VAL A 43 0.56 -4.13 15.71
N GLY A 44 0.45 -5.23 14.96
CA GLY A 44 -0.86 -5.83 14.65
C GLY A 44 -1.63 -6.32 15.88
N TYR A 45 -0.92 -6.81 16.90
CA TYR A 45 -1.51 -7.25 18.17
C TYR A 45 -1.87 -6.09 19.11
N ALA A 46 -1.05 -5.04 19.13
CA ALA A 46 -1.15 -3.90 20.03
C ALA A 46 -1.97 -2.73 19.46
N GLN A 47 -2.34 -2.80 18.18
CA GLN A 47 -3.29 -1.87 17.57
C GLN A 47 -4.69 -2.15 18.13
N GLU A 48 -5.07 -1.44 19.20
CA GLU A 48 -6.48 -1.11 19.42
C GLU A 48 -6.84 0.06 18.50
N PRO A 49 -7.78 -0.16 17.57
CA PRO A 49 -9.17 0.15 17.86
C PRO A 49 -10.12 -0.99 17.46
N ALA A 50 -11.39 -0.88 17.87
CA ALA A 50 -12.46 -1.73 17.36
C ALA A 50 -12.45 -1.69 15.82
N TRP A 51 -12.07 -2.81 15.19
CA TRP A 51 -12.11 -2.96 13.74
C TRP A 51 -13.47 -2.51 13.22
N GLY A 52 -13.47 -1.53 12.30
CA GLY A 52 -14.69 -0.94 11.74
C GLY A 52 -15.31 0.21 12.53
N ALA A 53 -14.66 0.71 13.59
CA ALA A 53 -15.09 1.94 14.24
C ALA A 53 -14.93 3.13 13.28
N PRO A 54 -16.00 3.92 13.03
CA PRO A 54 -15.93 5.10 12.20
C PRO A 54 -14.92 6.08 12.76
N ARG A 55 -13.97 6.53 11.93
CA ARG A 55 -13.05 7.61 12.29
C ARG A 55 -13.60 8.96 11.81
N PRO A 56 -13.44 10.04 12.61
CA PRO A 56 -13.82 11.36 12.17
C PRO A 56 -12.98 11.77 10.96
N ASN A 57 -13.60 12.51 10.05
CA ASN A 57 -12.90 13.06 8.89
C ASN A 57 -11.79 14.01 9.34
N SER A 58 -10.57 13.82 8.83
CA SER A 58 -9.40 14.65 9.21
C SER A 58 -9.51 16.10 8.73
N GLY A 59 -10.36 16.38 7.73
CA GLY A 59 -10.47 17.70 7.08
C GLY A 59 -9.30 18.06 6.16
N VAL A 60 -8.29 17.20 6.06
CA VAL A 60 -7.08 17.42 5.24
C VAL A 60 -7.34 16.89 3.83
N PRO A 61 -6.96 17.62 2.77
CA PRO A 61 -7.02 17.11 1.40
C PRO A 61 -6.31 15.76 1.27
N THR A 62 -7.04 14.74 0.80
CA THR A 62 -6.55 13.36 0.67
C THR A 62 -6.62 12.92 -0.80
N GLY A 63 -5.48 12.44 -1.31
CA GLY A 63 -5.44 11.71 -2.58
C GLY A 63 -5.48 10.20 -2.32
N VAL A 64 -6.25 9.47 -3.12
CA VAL A 64 -6.33 8.01 -3.08
C VAL A 64 -6.02 7.43 -4.46
N ILE A 65 -5.14 6.44 -4.49
CA ILE A 65 -4.84 5.62 -5.67
C ILE A 65 -5.12 4.16 -5.35
N VAL A 66 -5.90 3.51 -6.22
CA VAL A 66 -6.38 2.13 -6.06
C VAL A 66 -5.80 1.27 -7.17
N PHE A 67 -4.96 0.29 -6.82
CA PHE A 67 -4.37 -0.65 -7.77
C PHE A 67 -5.30 -1.85 -7.98
N ALA A 68 -5.19 -2.51 -9.13
CA ALA A 68 -6.20 -3.47 -9.61
C ALA A 68 -6.56 -4.59 -8.63
N HIS A 69 -5.62 -5.00 -7.78
CA HIS A 69 -5.79 -6.11 -6.84
C HIS A 69 -5.82 -5.67 -5.37
N ASP A 70 -5.89 -4.36 -5.09
CA ASP A 70 -6.00 -3.81 -3.74
C ASP A 70 -7.24 -2.90 -3.66
N VAL A 71 -8.39 -3.52 -3.36
CA VAL A 71 -9.72 -2.93 -3.58
C VAL A 71 -10.03 -1.83 -2.58
N GLY A 72 -10.24 -0.60 -3.08
CA GLY A 72 -10.81 0.52 -2.35
C GLY A 72 -12.23 0.85 -2.82
N ILE A 73 -13.15 1.14 -1.90
CA ILE A 73 -14.50 1.61 -2.22
C ILE A 73 -14.60 3.08 -1.81
N ARG A 74 -14.66 3.97 -2.80
CA ARG A 74 -14.66 5.43 -2.60
C ARG A 74 -15.68 5.90 -1.58
N ARG A 75 -16.92 5.40 -1.68
CA ARG A 75 -18.01 5.77 -0.77
C ARG A 75 -17.67 5.54 0.71
N TYR A 76 -16.93 4.49 1.05
CA TYR A 76 -16.53 4.22 2.43
C TYR A 76 -15.28 5.01 2.82
N ALA A 77 -14.38 5.30 1.87
CA ALA A 77 -13.21 6.12 2.15
C ALA A 77 -13.57 7.59 2.42
N GLU A 78 -14.60 8.12 1.75
CA GLU A 78 -15.07 9.51 1.91
C GLU A 78 -15.71 9.79 3.28
N THR A 79 -16.15 8.77 4.03
CA THR A 79 -16.71 8.99 5.37
C THR A 79 -15.64 9.45 6.37
N GLU A 80 -14.39 9.04 6.16
CA GLU A 80 -13.27 9.30 7.09
C GLU A 80 -12.22 10.27 6.50
N ASN A 81 -12.37 10.72 5.24
CA ASN A 81 -11.34 11.50 4.54
C ASN A 81 -11.93 12.59 3.64
N THR A 82 -11.25 13.73 3.51
CA THR A 82 -11.59 14.76 2.54
C THR A 82 -10.92 14.42 1.20
N ILE A 83 -11.51 13.48 0.45
CA ILE A 83 -10.94 12.99 -0.81
C ILE A 83 -11.08 14.06 -1.90
N THR A 84 -9.96 14.58 -2.37
CA THR A 84 -9.91 15.56 -3.47
C THR A 84 -9.45 14.93 -4.79
N ARG A 85 -8.83 13.75 -4.73
CA ARG A 85 -8.37 12.99 -5.89
C ARG A 85 -8.58 11.49 -5.68
N TRP A 86 -9.16 10.83 -6.68
CA TRP A 86 -9.32 9.37 -6.73
C TRP A 86 -8.80 8.86 -8.07
N THR A 87 -7.89 7.88 -8.03
CA THR A 87 -7.28 7.29 -9.22
C THR A 87 -7.41 5.77 -9.18
N ASP A 88 -8.11 5.18 -10.14
CA ASP A 88 -8.13 3.73 -10.35
C ASP A 88 -7.05 3.31 -11.35
N VAL A 89 -6.32 2.24 -11.04
CA VAL A 89 -5.23 1.67 -11.85
C VAL A 89 -5.54 0.21 -12.18
N ASP A 90 -5.36 -0.16 -13.44
CA ASP A 90 -5.73 -1.47 -14.01
C ASP A 90 -4.67 -2.57 -13.86
N ARG A 91 -3.56 -2.27 -13.18
CA ARG A 91 -2.45 -3.19 -12.90
C ARG A 91 -1.86 -2.97 -11.52
N GLY A 92 -0.94 -3.84 -11.12
CA GLY A 92 -0.31 -3.83 -9.79
C GLY A 92 -1.23 -4.33 -8.67
N GLY A 93 -0.64 -4.49 -7.49
CA GLY A 93 -1.29 -4.94 -6.27
C GLY A 93 -0.77 -4.19 -5.05
N HIS A 94 -0.60 -4.93 -3.95
CA HIS A 94 -0.40 -4.34 -2.63
C HIS A 94 0.92 -3.57 -2.49
N PHE A 95 1.98 -4.02 -3.17
CA PHE A 95 3.30 -3.40 -3.08
C PHE A 95 3.49 -2.36 -4.20
N ALA A 96 2.55 -1.43 -4.36
CA ALA A 96 2.53 -0.41 -5.42
C ALA A 96 3.90 0.25 -5.70
N ALA A 97 4.66 0.60 -4.66
CA ALA A 97 5.98 1.21 -4.81
C ALA A 97 7.06 0.26 -5.38
N LEU A 98 6.89 -1.05 -5.20
CA LEU A 98 7.79 -2.08 -5.72
C LEU A 98 7.34 -2.59 -7.09
N GLU A 99 6.04 -2.70 -7.31
CA GLU A 99 5.43 -3.24 -8.54
C GLU A 99 5.29 -2.18 -9.63
N GLU A 100 4.77 -1.00 -9.28
CA GLU A 100 4.38 0.06 -10.22
C GLU A 100 4.95 1.44 -9.84
N PRO A 101 6.28 1.56 -9.62
CA PRO A 101 6.88 2.77 -9.06
C PRO A 101 6.62 4.03 -9.89
N ARG A 102 6.61 3.91 -11.23
CA ARG A 102 6.37 5.06 -12.13
C ARG A 102 4.93 5.56 -12.02
N THR A 103 3.96 4.65 -11.96
CA THR A 103 2.54 4.95 -11.82
C THR A 103 2.28 5.66 -10.49
N LEU A 104 2.82 5.11 -9.39
CA LEU A 104 2.71 5.71 -8.06
C LEU A 104 3.32 7.12 -8.01
N ILE A 105 4.54 7.30 -8.54
CA ILE A 105 5.22 8.61 -8.55
C ILE A 105 4.43 9.64 -9.37
N ALA A 106 3.88 9.23 -10.52
CA ALA A 106 3.10 10.12 -11.37
C ALA A 106 1.85 10.64 -10.64
N ASP A 107 1.15 9.76 -9.91
CA ASP A 107 -0.05 10.13 -9.16
C ASP A 107 0.26 11.02 -7.96
N ILE A 108 1.29 10.70 -7.16
CA ILE A 108 1.76 11.55 -6.06
C ILE A 108 2.09 12.96 -6.58
N ARG A 109 2.83 13.05 -7.69
CA ARG A 109 3.15 14.35 -8.30
C ARG A 109 1.90 15.08 -8.79
N ALA A 110 0.93 14.37 -9.33
CA ALA A 110 -0.33 14.97 -9.76
C ALA A 110 -1.11 15.57 -8.58
N PHE A 111 -1.24 14.82 -7.50
CA PHE A 111 -1.89 15.29 -6.27
C PHE A 111 -1.24 16.57 -5.72
N PHE A 112 0.09 16.59 -5.57
CA PHE A 112 0.78 17.75 -4.99
C PHE A 112 0.91 18.95 -5.93
N ARG A 113 0.67 18.81 -7.23
CA ARG A 113 0.64 19.96 -8.14
C ARG A 113 -0.50 20.93 -7.82
N ASP A 114 -1.63 20.40 -7.34
CA ASP A 114 -2.82 21.19 -7.04
C ASP A 114 -2.79 21.81 -5.62
N LEU A 115 -1.75 21.47 -4.82
CA LEU A 115 -1.56 21.94 -3.44
C LEU A 115 -0.33 22.85 -3.26
N ARG A 116 0.30 23.25 -4.37
CA ARG A 116 1.49 24.12 -4.40
C ARG A 116 1.13 25.57 -4.66
#